data_AF-A0A534JVY0-F1
#
_entry.id   AF-A0A534JVY0-F1
#
_cell.length_a   1.000
_cell.length_b   1.000
_cell.length_c   1.000
_cell.angle_alpha   90.00
_cell.angle_beta   90.00
_cell.angle_gamma   90.00
#
_symmetry.space_group_name_H-M   'P 1'
#
loop_
_entity.id
_entity.type
_entity.pdbx_description
1 polymer ?
#
loop_
_entity_poly.entity_id
_entity_poly.type
_entity_poly.pdbx_seq_one_letter_code
_entity_poly.pdbx_strand_id
1 'polypeptide(L)'
;MDDDRKAEIEATFKRIHRPLRWPMENFRRRYISNKGFVGYRFSRIRRNAHAGFSFGFALREGLYPGIREPPEVVACAFVEPRESTLHEALVTRKASAVRRLAATSRGMGFPFELDPDAAVAAVRHRSVRRVPKEIFVFVASDFLMLCYQPIRASGFLERVTRATTGPG
;
A
#
# COMPACT_ATOMS: atom_id res chain seq x y z
N MET A 1 -3.14 -18.16 22.84
CA MET A 1 -4.40 -17.42 22.62
C MET A 1 -4.29 -16.83 21.23
N ASP A 2 -4.84 -17.53 20.25
CA ASP A 2 -4.76 -17.18 18.83
C ASP A 2 -5.77 -16.04 18.62
N ASP A 3 -5.34 -14.81 18.90
CA ASP A 3 -6.15 -13.59 18.74
C ASP A 3 -6.38 -13.39 17.24
N ASP A 4 -7.40 -14.08 16.73
CA ASP A 4 -7.87 -13.95 15.37
C ASP A 4 -8.53 -12.57 15.22
N ARG A 5 -7.71 -11.54 14.97
CA ARG A 5 -8.10 -10.12 14.84
C ARG A 5 -9.03 -9.84 13.64
N LYS A 6 -9.67 -10.87 13.07
CA LYS A 6 -10.55 -10.79 11.91
C LYS A 6 -11.72 -9.84 12.13
N ALA A 7 -12.34 -9.88 13.30
CA ALA A 7 -13.49 -9.01 13.61
C ALA A 7 -13.08 -7.53 13.57
N GLU A 8 -11.94 -7.18 14.16
CA GLU A 8 -11.41 -5.82 14.17
C GLU A 8 -10.94 -5.37 12.79
N ILE A 9 -10.34 -6.27 11.99
CA ILE A 9 -9.98 -6.01 10.59
C ILE A 9 -11.22 -5.72 9.74
N GLU A 10 -12.27 -6.54 9.86
CA GLU A 10 -13.52 -6.33 9.14
C GLU A 10 -14.18 -5.01 9.54
N ALA A 11 -14.22 -4.71 10.84
CA ALA A 11 -14.72 -3.44 11.36
C ALA A 11 -13.92 -2.24 10.84
N THR A 12 -12.59 -2.39 10.68
CA THR A 12 -11.74 -1.37 10.06
C THR A 12 -12.19 -1.07 8.63
N PHE A 13 -12.35 -2.10 7.78
CA PHE A 13 -12.81 -1.90 6.41
C PHE A 13 -14.23 -1.34 6.31
N LYS A 14 -15.14 -1.76 7.21
CA LYS A 14 -16.48 -1.17 7.34
C LYS A 14 -16.40 0.33 7.65
N ARG A 15 -15.47 0.76 8.51
CA ARG A 15 -15.27 2.17 8.85
C ARG A 15 -14.74 3.00 7.67
N ILE A 16 -13.73 2.50 6.95
CA ILE A 16 -13.06 3.26 5.87
C ILE A 16 -13.66 3.04 4.47
N HIS A 17 -14.79 2.32 4.36
CA HIS A 17 -15.35 1.93 3.06
C HIS A 17 -15.66 3.10 2.11
N ARG A 18 -16.10 4.27 2.61
CA ARG A 18 -16.35 5.46 1.76
C ARG A 18 -15.04 6.15 1.36
N PRO A 19 -14.11 6.47 2.28
CA PRO A 19 -12.80 7.01 1.91
C PRO A 19 -12.03 6.20 0.87
N LEU A 20 -12.14 4.86 0.91
CA LEU A 20 -11.49 3.98 -0.07
C LEU A 20 -12.01 4.13 -1.51
N ARG A 21 -13.10 4.86 -1.75
CA ARG A 21 -13.67 5.06 -3.10
C ARG A 21 -13.03 6.22 -3.87
N TRP A 22 -12.42 7.20 -3.20
CA TRP A 22 -12.03 8.48 -3.83
C TRP A 22 -10.62 8.90 -3.41
N PRO A 23 -9.56 8.49 -4.15
CA PRO A 23 -9.06 9.20 -5.34
C PRO A 23 -8.53 8.25 -6.46
N MET A 24 -9.02 7.00 -6.51
CA MET A 24 -8.45 5.91 -7.31
C MET A 24 -9.40 5.41 -8.41
N GLU A 25 -10.34 6.24 -8.87
CA GLU A 25 -11.39 5.83 -9.82
C GLU A 25 -10.81 5.23 -11.12
N ASN A 26 -9.67 5.73 -11.58
CA ASN A 26 -8.98 5.25 -12.77
C ASN A 26 -8.07 4.03 -12.54
N PHE A 27 -8.14 3.41 -11.35
CA PHE A 27 -7.40 2.20 -11.00
C PHE A 27 -8.37 1.03 -10.86
N ARG A 28 -8.00 -0.12 -11.45
CA ARG A 28 -8.73 -1.37 -11.20
C ARG A 28 -8.60 -1.72 -9.72
N ARG A 29 -9.74 -1.75 -9.03
CA ARG A 29 -9.83 -2.17 -7.62
C ARG A 29 -10.10 -3.67 -7.53
N ARG A 30 -9.33 -4.38 -6.72
CA ARG A 30 -9.52 -5.81 -6.39
C ARG A 30 -9.42 -5.99 -4.88
N TYR A 31 -10.41 -6.67 -4.29
CA TYR A 31 -10.30 -7.16 -2.92
C TYR A 31 -9.51 -8.47 -2.91
N ILE A 32 -8.58 -8.60 -1.97
CA ILE A 32 -7.74 -9.78 -1.76
C ILE A 32 -8.00 -10.24 -0.33
N SER A 33 -8.31 -11.52 -0.16
CA SER A 33 -8.44 -12.16 1.14
C SER A 33 -7.86 -13.56 1.04
N ASN A 34 -6.67 -13.74 1.62
CA ASN A 34 -5.97 -15.02 1.67
C ASN A 34 -5.24 -15.18 3.01
N LYS A 35 -4.51 -16.29 3.19
CA LYS A 35 -3.82 -16.60 4.46
C LYS A 35 -2.71 -15.61 4.85
N GLY A 36 -2.22 -14.80 3.91
CA GLY A 36 -1.14 -13.84 4.14
C GLY A 36 -1.60 -12.39 4.18
N PHE A 37 -2.64 -12.03 3.41
CA PHE A 37 -3.07 -10.65 3.23
C PHE A 37 -4.59 -10.54 3.12
N VAL A 38 -5.13 -9.48 3.74
CA VAL A 38 -6.51 -9.06 3.57
C VAL A 38 -6.59 -7.55 3.31
N GLY A 39 -7.22 -7.16 2.20
CA GLY A 39 -7.36 -5.75 1.84
C GLY A 39 -7.62 -5.49 0.37
N TYR A 40 -7.34 -4.27 -0.08
CA TYR A 40 -7.62 -3.79 -1.42
C TYR A 40 -6.35 -3.48 -2.18
N ARG A 41 -6.31 -3.91 -3.44
CA ARG A 41 -5.29 -3.59 -4.42
C ARG A 41 -5.89 -2.71 -5.50
N PHE A 42 -5.20 -1.61 -5.82
CA PHE A 42 -5.54 -0.65 -6.85
C PHE A 42 -4.43 -0.65 -7.88
N SER A 43 -4.72 -1.05 -9.12
CA SER A 43 -3.70 -1.22 -10.15
C SER A 43 -4.09 -0.59 -11.48
N ARG A 44 -3.11 -0.07 -12.20
CA ARG A 44 -3.17 0.16 -13.65
C ARG A 44 -2.25 -0.81 -14.36
N ILE A 45 -2.59 -1.13 -15.61
CA ILE A 45 -1.90 -2.14 -16.41
C ILE A 45 -1.36 -1.46 -17.67
N ARG A 46 -0.12 -1.76 -18.04
CA ARG A 46 0.47 -1.44 -19.35
C ARG A 46 1.21 -2.66 -19.87
N ARG A 47 0.79 -3.19 -21.03
CA ARG A 47 1.25 -4.50 -21.54
C ARG A 47 1.06 -5.56 -20.44
N ASN A 48 2.13 -6.27 -20.06
CA ASN A 48 2.11 -7.30 -19.02
C ASN A 48 2.56 -6.80 -17.64
N ALA A 49 2.68 -5.47 -17.45
CA ALA A 49 3.13 -4.88 -16.20
C ALA A 49 1.97 -4.18 -15.45
N HIS A 50 1.97 -4.33 -14.13
CA HIS A 50 1.00 -3.79 -13.19
C HIS A 50 1.69 -2.79 -12.27
N ALA A 51 1.15 -1.59 -12.12
CA ALA A 51 1.64 -0.62 -11.15
C ALA A 51 0.49 -0.06 -10.32
N GLY A 52 0.75 0.22 -9.06
CA GLY A 52 -0.24 0.86 -8.21
C GLY A 52 0.03 0.72 -6.74
N PHE A 53 -1.05 0.61 -5.98
CA PHE A 53 -1.03 0.73 -4.53
C PHE A 53 -1.94 -0.32 -3.87
N SER A 54 -1.55 -0.84 -2.70
CA SER A 54 -2.35 -1.76 -1.90
C SER A 54 -2.50 -1.28 -0.46
N PHE A 55 -3.69 -1.41 0.11
CA PHE A 55 -4.00 -1.13 1.51
C PHE A 55 -4.57 -2.38 2.17
N GLY A 56 -4.14 -2.70 3.38
CA GLY A 56 -4.77 -3.79 4.12
C GLY A 56 -3.99 -4.22 5.34
N PHE A 57 -4.05 -5.51 5.62
CA PHE A 57 -3.35 -6.13 6.74
C PHE A 57 -2.47 -7.27 6.23
N ALA A 58 -1.20 -7.26 6.62
CA ALA A 58 -0.32 -8.40 6.53
C ALA A 58 -0.57 -9.30 7.75
N LEU A 59 -0.91 -10.56 7.48
CA LEU A 59 -1.27 -11.59 8.46
C LEU A 59 -0.14 -12.60 8.69
N ARG A 60 0.98 -12.46 7.96
CA ARG A 60 2.15 -13.33 8.04
C ARG A 60 3.44 -12.51 8.01
N GLU A 61 4.43 -13.00 8.74
CA GLU A 61 5.78 -12.45 8.74
C GLU A 61 6.41 -12.61 7.35
N GLY A 62 7.25 -11.65 6.96
CA GLY A 62 7.99 -11.71 5.69
C GLY A 62 7.15 -11.58 4.42
N LEU A 63 5.84 -11.31 4.52
CA LEU A 63 5.01 -11.05 3.33
C LEU A 63 5.50 -9.83 2.55
N TYR A 64 5.88 -8.77 3.27
CA TYR A 64 6.48 -7.56 2.73
C TYR A 64 7.73 -7.21 3.56
N PRO A 65 8.69 -6.46 2.99
CA PRO A 65 9.80 -5.90 3.73
C PRO A 65 9.34 -5.20 5.02
N GLY A 66 10.05 -5.44 6.13
CA GLY A 66 9.79 -4.82 7.43
C GLY A 66 8.73 -5.50 8.31
N ILE A 67 7.87 -6.36 7.76
CA ILE A 67 6.79 -7.03 8.51
C ILE A 67 7.36 -8.12 9.43
N ARG A 68 7.19 -7.94 10.76
CA ARG A 68 7.76 -8.79 11.81
C ARG A 68 6.76 -9.24 12.86
N GLU A 69 5.74 -8.42 13.17
CA GLU A 69 4.76 -8.75 14.22
C GLU A 69 3.31 -8.69 13.70
N PRO A 70 2.88 -9.62 12.82
CA PRO A 70 1.50 -9.68 12.35
C PRO A 70 0.46 -9.83 13.49
N PRO A 71 -0.77 -9.32 13.31
CA PRO A 71 -1.22 -8.56 12.15
C PRO A 71 -0.60 -7.15 12.12
N GLU A 72 -0.16 -6.74 10.94
CA GLU A 72 0.32 -5.39 10.68
C GLU A 72 -0.59 -4.71 9.68
N VAL A 73 -1.02 -3.49 9.96
CA VAL A 73 -1.71 -2.66 8.96
C VAL A 73 -0.65 -2.13 7.99
N VAL A 74 -0.90 -2.28 6.69
CA VAL A 74 0.09 -2.01 5.65
C VAL A 74 -0.49 -1.21 4.50
N ALA A 75 0.41 -0.45 3.88
CA ALA A 75 0.16 0.34 2.70
C ALA A 75 1.39 0.19 1.80
N CYS A 76 1.23 -0.32 0.58
CA CYS A 76 2.36 -0.70 -0.28
C CYS A 76 2.22 -0.10 -1.67
N ALA A 77 3.31 0.45 -2.21
CA ALA A 77 3.43 0.76 -3.63
C ALA A 77 4.13 -0.40 -4.35
N PHE A 78 3.56 -0.88 -5.45
CA PHE A 78 4.11 -1.99 -6.23
C PHE A 78 4.23 -1.65 -7.71
N VAL A 79 5.22 -2.26 -8.35
CA VAL A 79 5.37 -2.33 -9.80
C VAL A 79 5.86 -3.72 -10.17
N GLU A 80 5.04 -4.49 -10.87
CA GLU A 80 5.26 -5.91 -11.15
C GLU A 80 5.14 -6.17 -12.66
N PRO A 81 5.98 -7.00 -13.27
CA PRO A 81 7.19 -7.60 -12.70
C PRO A 81 8.32 -6.57 -12.54
N ARG A 82 9.34 -6.88 -11.71
CA ARG A 82 10.49 -6.00 -11.44
C ARG A 82 11.26 -5.66 -12.72
N GLU A 83 11.33 -6.62 -13.64
CA GLU A 83 12.07 -6.53 -14.89
C GLU A 83 11.37 -5.65 -15.95
N SER A 84 10.18 -5.13 -15.63
CA SER A 84 9.43 -4.30 -16.58
C SER A 84 10.05 -2.90 -16.74
N THR A 85 9.93 -2.33 -17.93
CA THR A 85 10.25 -0.91 -18.19
C THR A 85 9.42 0.04 -17.33
N LEU A 86 8.25 -0.41 -16.88
CA LEU A 86 7.39 0.32 -15.97
C LEU A 86 8.05 0.45 -14.58
N HIS A 87 8.73 -0.58 -14.10
CA HIS A 87 9.48 -0.55 -12.84
C HIS A 87 10.65 0.42 -12.92
N GLU A 88 11.44 0.38 -14.00
CA GLU A 88 12.52 1.34 -14.22
C GLU A 88 12.01 2.80 -14.16
N ALA A 89 10.88 3.07 -14.83
CA ALA A 89 10.27 4.39 -14.89
C ALA A 89 9.67 4.86 -13.55
N LEU A 90 9.03 3.96 -12.79
CA LEU A 90 8.27 4.29 -11.59
C LEU A 90 9.03 4.07 -10.27
N VAL A 91 10.13 3.34 -10.29
CA VAL A 91 10.92 2.97 -9.11
C VAL A 91 12.37 3.45 -9.23
N THR A 92 13.10 3.03 -10.26
CA THR A 92 14.57 3.16 -10.30
C THR A 92 15.04 4.60 -10.47
N ARG A 93 14.47 5.37 -11.41
CA ARG A 93 14.91 6.73 -11.76
C ARG A 93 14.90 7.70 -10.57
N LYS A 94 15.84 8.66 -10.53
CA LYS A 94 16.06 9.58 -9.39
C LYS A 94 14.83 10.40 -8.96
N ALA A 95 13.86 10.64 -9.85
CA ALA A 95 12.60 11.35 -9.56
C ALA A 95 11.35 10.48 -9.81
N SER A 96 11.48 9.17 -9.65
CA SER A 96 10.42 8.20 -9.86
C SER A 96 9.25 8.38 -8.86
N ALA A 97 8.10 7.81 -9.20
CA ALA A 97 6.90 7.93 -8.37
C ALA A 97 7.13 7.38 -6.95
N VAL A 98 7.78 6.21 -6.84
CA VAL A 98 8.01 5.55 -5.54
C VAL A 98 9.06 6.27 -4.71
N ARG A 99 10.16 6.76 -5.32
CA ARG A 99 11.17 7.53 -4.58
C ARG A 99 10.62 8.83 -4.01
N ARG A 100 9.75 9.52 -4.76
CA ARG A 100 9.05 10.71 -4.27
C ARG A 100 8.10 10.38 -3.13
N LEU A 101 7.34 9.30 -3.25
CA LEU A 101 6.46 8.81 -2.18
C LEU A 101 7.24 8.59 -0.87
N ALA A 102 8.33 7.83 -0.95
CA ALA A 102 9.20 7.58 0.20
C ALA A 102 9.75 8.89 0.78
N ALA A 103 10.29 9.78 -0.06
CA ALA A 103 10.83 11.07 0.37
C ALA A 103 9.79 11.96 1.06
N THR A 104 8.59 12.07 0.51
CA THR A 104 7.48 12.86 1.08
C THR A 104 7.00 12.31 2.42
N SER A 105 7.14 11.00 2.66
CA SER A 105 6.69 10.37 3.89
C SER A 105 7.69 10.38 5.05
N ARG A 106 8.95 10.82 4.84
CA ARG A 106 10.03 10.71 5.85
C ARG A 106 9.73 11.40 7.18
N GLY A 107 8.97 12.49 7.17
CA GLY A 107 8.61 13.22 8.39
C GLY A 107 7.44 12.61 9.17
N MET A 108 6.86 11.51 8.68
CA MET A 108 5.74 10.83 9.35
C MET A 108 6.27 9.80 10.35
N GLY A 109 5.52 9.52 11.42
CA GLY A 109 5.93 8.53 12.43
C GLY A 109 6.15 7.11 11.89
N PHE A 110 5.50 6.75 10.78
CA PHE A 110 5.74 5.52 10.03
C PHE A 110 5.90 5.90 8.55
N PRO A 111 7.11 6.07 8.02
CA PRO A 111 7.33 6.43 6.62
C PRO A 111 7.12 5.23 5.68
N PHE A 112 7.02 5.50 4.39
CA PHE A 112 7.19 4.47 3.35
C PHE A 112 8.67 4.14 3.22
N GLU A 113 9.05 2.94 3.63
CA GLU A 113 10.38 2.39 3.43
C GLU A 113 10.53 1.95 1.98
N LEU A 114 11.58 2.45 1.32
CA LEU A 114 11.86 2.19 -0.09
C LEU A 114 12.73 0.94 -0.23
N ASP A 115 12.29 0.01 -1.06
CA ASP A 115 13.10 -1.09 -1.57
C ASP A 115 13.06 -1.04 -3.12
N PRO A 116 14.03 -0.37 -3.76
CA PRO A 116 14.01 -0.22 -5.21
C PRO A 116 14.25 -1.54 -5.94
N ASP A 117 14.67 -2.59 -5.24
CA ASP A 117 14.98 -3.89 -5.79
C ASP A 117 13.80 -4.87 -5.68
N ALA A 118 12.75 -4.51 -4.96
CA ALA A 118 11.55 -5.32 -4.87
C ALA A 118 10.48 -4.94 -5.91
N ALA A 119 9.65 -5.93 -6.24
CA ALA A 119 8.36 -5.74 -6.91
C ALA A 119 7.41 -4.85 -6.09
N VAL A 120 7.43 -5.03 -4.77
CA VAL A 120 6.77 -4.14 -3.81
C VAL A 120 7.80 -3.10 -3.37
N ALA A 121 7.88 -2.03 -4.15
CA ALA A 121 8.99 -1.10 -4.08
C ALA A 121 8.96 -0.11 -2.91
N ALA A 122 7.81 0.06 -2.25
CA ALA A 122 7.77 0.75 -0.97
C ALA A 122 6.66 0.24 -0.06
N VAL A 123 6.97 0.15 1.23
CA VAL A 123 6.06 -0.38 2.26
C VAL A 123 6.00 0.61 3.41
N ARG A 124 4.79 0.96 3.82
CA ARG A 124 4.51 1.61 5.09
C ARG A 124 3.69 0.65 5.92
N HIS A 125 4.11 0.38 7.15
CA HIS A 125 3.40 -0.55 8.02
C HIS A 125 3.41 -0.13 9.48
N ARG A 126 2.53 -0.74 10.26
CA ARG A 126 2.50 -0.63 11.73
C ARG A 126 1.90 -1.92 12.29
N SER A 127 2.57 -2.52 13.28
CA SER A 127 1.96 -3.62 14.03
C SER A 127 0.75 -3.15 14.82
N VAL A 128 -0.34 -3.92 14.71
CA VAL A 128 -1.56 -3.75 15.49
C VAL A 128 -1.83 -4.96 16.39
N ARG A 129 -0.89 -5.91 16.45
CA ARG A 129 -0.98 -7.16 17.22
C ARG A 129 -1.30 -6.92 18.70
N ARG A 130 -0.60 -5.96 19.31
CA ARG A 130 -0.72 -5.61 20.74
C ARG A 130 -1.65 -4.44 21.00
N VAL A 131 -2.32 -3.91 19.97
CA VAL A 131 -3.28 -2.82 20.15
C VAL A 131 -4.52 -3.38 20.86
N PRO A 132 -5.02 -2.72 21.93
CA PRO A 132 -6.25 -3.12 22.59
C PRO A 132 -7.44 -3.17 21.61
N LYS A 133 -8.35 -4.12 21.82
CA LYS A 133 -9.48 -4.41 20.90
C LYS A 133 -10.36 -3.17 20.69
N GLU A 134 -10.52 -2.39 21.75
CA GLU A 134 -11.34 -1.19 21.84
C GLU A 134 -10.85 -0.06 20.92
N ILE A 135 -9.53 0.02 20.70
CA ILE A 135 -8.91 1.10 19.91
C ILE A 135 -8.32 0.63 18.57
N PHE A 136 -8.27 -0.68 18.32
CA PHE A 136 -7.70 -1.28 17.10
C PHE A 136 -8.23 -0.61 15.83
N VAL A 137 -9.57 -0.52 15.72
CA VAL A 137 -10.25 0.00 14.53
C VAL A 137 -9.85 1.45 14.26
N PHE A 138 -9.70 2.27 15.31
CA PHE A 138 -9.30 3.67 15.18
C PHE A 138 -7.85 3.77 14.73
N VAL A 139 -6.94 3.02 15.37
CA VAL A 139 -5.51 3.02 15.04
C VAL A 139 -5.27 2.57 13.60
N ALA A 140 -5.91 1.47 13.17
CA ALA A 140 -5.76 0.94 11.82
C ALA A 140 -6.41 1.86 10.76
N SER A 141 -7.60 2.40 11.06
CA SER A 141 -8.27 3.32 10.14
C SER A 141 -7.47 4.61 9.96
N ASP A 142 -6.99 5.21 11.06
CA ASP A 142 -6.18 6.43 11.02
C ASP A 142 -4.89 6.21 10.22
N PHE A 143 -4.19 5.10 10.47
CA PHE A 143 -3.01 4.73 9.70
C PHE A 143 -3.30 4.68 8.18
N LEU A 144 -4.37 3.98 7.77
CA LEU A 144 -4.75 3.85 6.36
C LEU A 144 -5.15 5.20 5.75
N MET A 145 -5.86 6.03 6.51
CA MET A 145 -6.24 7.37 6.08
C MET A 145 -5.04 8.30 5.91
N LEU A 146 -4.09 8.27 6.83
CA LEU A 146 -2.85 9.04 6.76
C LEU A 146 -1.97 8.64 5.58
N CYS A 147 -2.14 7.45 5.00
CA CYS A 147 -1.38 7.06 3.81
C CYS A 147 -1.76 7.83 2.56
N TYR A 148 -2.98 8.40 2.50
CA TYR A 148 -3.39 9.20 1.35
C TYR A 148 -2.60 10.50 1.22
N GLN A 149 -2.14 11.08 2.33
CA GLN A 149 -1.40 12.35 2.31
C GLN A 149 -0.11 12.25 1.48
N PRO A 150 0.85 11.33 1.76
CA PRO A 150 2.06 11.22 0.95
C PRO A 150 1.78 10.70 -0.47
N ILE A 151 0.75 9.86 -0.68
CA ILE A 151 0.33 9.43 -2.03
C ILE A 151 -0.09 10.62 -2.89
N ARG A 152 -0.91 11.53 -2.34
CA ARG A 152 -1.35 12.75 -3.03
C ARG A 152 -0.21 13.76 -3.20
N ALA A 153 0.50 14.09 -2.12
CA ALA A 153 1.56 15.09 -2.14
C ALA A 153 2.75 14.71 -3.04
N SER A 154 3.05 13.40 -3.17
CA SER A 154 4.08 12.92 -4.10
C SER A 154 3.62 12.84 -5.56
N GLY A 155 2.36 13.14 -5.87
CA GLY A 155 1.78 12.98 -7.21
C GLY A 155 1.88 11.54 -7.72
N PHE A 156 1.77 10.55 -6.81
CA PHE A 156 2.03 9.15 -7.12
C PHE A 156 1.04 8.63 -8.16
N LEU A 157 -0.26 8.88 -7.97
CA LEU A 157 -1.34 8.36 -8.82
C LEU A 157 -1.29 8.95 -10.23
N GLU A 158 -0.96 10.23 -10.35
CA GLU A 158 -0.81 10.94 -11.62
C GLU A 158 0.37 10.38 -12.42
N ARG A 159 1.48 10.08 -11.74
CA ARG A 159 2.68 9.50 -12.38
C ARG A 159 2.45 8.07 -12.84
N VAL A 160 1.80 7.25 -12.02
CA VAL A 160 1.39 5.89 -12.41
C VAL A 160 0.42 5.95 -13.60
N THR A 161 -0.56 6.85 -13.57
CA THR A 161 -1.48 7.08 -14.69
C THR A 161 -0.73 7.44 -15.96
N ARG A 162 0.13 8.46 -15.91
CA ARG A 162 0.91 8.88 -17.09
C ARG A 162 1.80 7.76 -17.64
N ALA A 163 2.47 7.00 -16.77
CA ALA A 163 3.34 5.89 -17.17
C ALA A 163 2.57 4.71 -17.77
N THR A 164 1.26 4.61 -17.51
CA THR A 164 0.38 3.54 -18.00
C THR A 164 -0.54 3.98 -19.15
N THR A 165 -0.58 5.27 -19.51
CA THR A 165 -1.42 5.82 -20.59
C THR A 165 -0.63 6.31 -21.82
N GLY A 166 0.66 6.63 -21.70
CA GLY A 166 1.46 7.13 -22.83
C GLY A 166 1.66 6.12 -23.98
N PRO A 167 1.95 6.60 -25.22
CA PRO A 167 2.20 5.73 -26.37
C PRO A 167 3.35 4.75 -26.09
N GLY A 168 3.12 3.51 -26.51
CA GLY A 168 3.96 2.32 -26.30
C GLY A 168 5.28 2.36 -27.05
#